data_AF-A0A353U389-F1
#
_entry.id   AF-A0A353U389-F1
#
_cell.length_a   1.000
_cell.length_b   1.000
_cell.length_c   1.000
_cell.angle_alpha   90.00
_cell.angle_beta   90.00
_cell.angle_gamma   90.00
#
_symmetry.space_group_name_H-M   'P 1'
#
loop_
_entity.id
_entity.type
_entity.pdbx_description
1 polymer ?
#
loop_
_entity_poly.entity_id
_entity_poly.type
_entity_poly.pdbx_seq_one_letter_code
_entity_poly.pdbx_strand_id
1 'polypeptide(L)'
;DHAYNDATFNVVYVDSHDYSPDGAPEGERFAQPQSTWAENLSLMYTFRGIPCLYYGSEIEFKKGKPIDKGPTIALRESGRAYFGGYIEGDLTVNDFADYDNAGGNVAVSLNHPLSLHIQRLSQIRMAVPALRKGQYSTANINASGIAFKRRYVDANTDSYALVAISGDATFSNILNGTYTDVVSGDIKQVSNNTLSASLNGKGNIRVYVLSTSRTPAPGKVGKDGKYIYASSPVNIEQGAYPDETEPLLEEVANPVEPGEVTEPVLLHGEQAIFFEKPANWGSLINSYIYYEDNGAKMITKAWPGDRMQSLGGGVYKFVLEGSINNWKVLFNDGGGNQAPASIGFDVVNGGYYKAGGLDHTLNETFPTGASEPELLSAIRFYSSNGVLYAESGIARELSLYSISGVVVCHLKISVGKNSYEGIPKGIYIADRQKIIIR
;
A
#
# COMPACT_ATOMS: atom_id res chain seq x y z
N ASP A 1 -6.72 -12.88 28.12
CA ASP A 1 -5.68 -11.94 27.65
C ASP A 1 -4.82 -11.59 28.86
N HIS A 2 -3.66 -12.26 29.00
CA HIS A 2 -2.78 -12.13 30.18
C HIS A 2 -1.37 -11.66 29.81
N ALA A 3 -1.09 -11.52 28.50
CA ALA A 3 0.24 -11.24 27.96
C ALA A 3 0.38 -9.81 27.41
N TYR A 4 -0.72 -9.06 27.29
CA TYR A 4 -0.74 -7.70 26.73
C TYR A 4 -1.59 -6.77 27.61
N ASN A 5 -1.20 -5.50 27.74
CA ASN A 5 -1.90 -4.53 28.60
C ASN A 5 -3.31 -4.20 28.07
N ASP A 6 -3.46 -3.94 26.77
CA ASP A 6 -4.75 -3.63 26.16
C ASP A 6 -4.81 -4.08 24.69
N ALA A 7 -5.47 -5.22 24.45
CA ALA A 7 -5.67 -5.74 23.10
C ALA A 7 -6.54 -4.87 22.17
N THR A 8 -7.10 -3.73 22.60
CA THR A 8 -7.71 -2.78 21.66
C THR A 8 -6.68 -2.13 20.74
N PHE A 9 -5.41 -2.09 21.14
CA PHE A 9 -4.30 -1.56 20.32
C PHE A 9 -3.63 -2.63 19.44
N ASN A 10 -4.06 -3.88 19.52
CA ASN A 10 -3.48 -4.95 18.70
C ASN A 10 -3.97 -4.82 17.27
N VAL A 11 -3.04 -4.73 16.33
CA VAL A 11 -3.33 -4.86 14.91
C VAL A 11 -3.71 -6.31 14.64
N VAL A 12 -4.86 -6.52 14.00
CA VAL A 12 -5.29 -7.84 13.53
C VAL A 12 -5.24 -7.86 12.01
N TYR A 13 -4.63 -8.88 11.46
CA TYR A 13 -4.51 -9.13 10.03
C TYR A 13 -4.55 -10.64 9.80
N VAL A 14 -4.80 -11.04 8.56
CA VAL A 14 -4.81 -12.45 8.16
C VAL A 14 -3.70 -12.69 7.15
N ASP A 15 -3.48 -11.75 6.25
CA ASP A 15 -2.37 -11.75 5.31
C ASP A 15 -1.62 -10.42 5.32
N SER A 16 -0.39 -10.45 4.82
CA SER A 16 0.55 -9.33 4.79
C SER A 16 1.55 -9.50 3.64
N HIS A 17 2.55 -8.62 3.59
CA HIS A 17 3.67 -8.70 2.64
C HIS A 17 4.68 -9.81 2.94
N ASP A 18 4.60 -10.45 4.11
CA ASP A 18 5.55 -11.48 4.56
C ASP A 18 4.85 -12.80 4.92
N TYR A 19 3.59 -12.74 5.35
CA TYR A 19 2.88 -13.87 5.94
C TYR A 19 1.44 -14.00 5.44
N SER A 20 0.97 -15.23 5.39
CA SER A 20 -0.43 -15.63 5.33
C SER A 20 -0.64 -16.84 6.26
N PRO A 21 -1.89 -17.23 6.61
CA PRO A 21 -2.13 -18.32 7.55
C PRO A 21 -1.74 -19.67 6.95
N ASP A 22 -1.21 -20.58 7.77
CA ASP A 22 -0.68 -21.93 7.42
C ASP A 22 -1.57 -22.82 6.52
N GLY A 23 -2.85 -22.50 6.36
CA GLY A 23 -3.75 -23.13 5.40
C GLY A 23 -3.58 -22.66 3.94
N ALA A 24 -2.75 -21.65 3.71
CA ALA A 24 -2.05 -21.40 2.46
C ALA A 24 -0.59 -21.83 2.69
N PRO A 25 0.13 -22.40 1.70
CA PRO A 25 1.54 -22.73 1.89
C PRO A 25 2.26 -21.50 2.45
N GLU A 26 3.07 -21.70 3.50
CA GLU A 26 3.89 -20.62 4.06
C GLU A 26 4.64 -19.95 2.90
N GLY A 27 4.44 -18.64 2.73
CA GLY A 27 5.00 -17.88 1.61
C GLY A 27 4.10 -17.72 0.38
N GLU A 28 2.78 -17.94 0.46
CA GLU A 28 1.82 -17.60 -0.62
C GLU A 28 0.70 -16.64 -0.17
N ARG A 29 0.15 -15.84 -1.08
CA ARG A 29 -1.03 -15.00 -0.84
C ARG A 29 -2.23 -15.89 -0.50
N PHE A 30 -3.10 -15.44 0.40
CA PHE A 30 -4.23 -16.22 0.92
C PHE A 30 -5.05 -16.91 -0.19
N ALA A 31 -5.02 -18.25 -0.21
CA ALA A 31 -5.51 -19.05 -1.34
C ALA A 31 -6.83 -19.80 -1.08
N GLN A 32 -7.39 -19.69 0.13
CA GLN A 32 -8.65 -20.36 0.51
C GLN A 32 -9.87 -19.78 -0.24
N PRO A 33 -11.05 -20.43 -0.20
CA PRO A 33 -12.26 -19.90 -0.85
C PRO A 33 -12.61 -18.47 -0.41
N GLN A 34 -13.15 -17.66 -1.32
CA GLN A 34 -13.53 -16.26 -1.05
C GLN A 34 -14.50 -16.13 0.14
N SER A 35 -15.35 -17.14 0.37
CA SER A 35 -16.25 -17.21 1.54
C SER A 35 -15.51 -17.41 2.87
N THR A 36 -14.38 -18.11 2.88
CA THR A 36 -13.50 -18.18 4.06
C THR A 36 -12.86 -16.82 4.32
N TRP A 37 -12.47 -16.09 3.26
CA TRP A 37 -11.94 -14.75 3.43
C TRP A 37 -12.99 -13.78 3.98
N ALA A 38 -14.23 -13.85 3.48
CA ALA A 38 -15.35 -13.08 4.01
C ALA A 38 -15.63 -13.37 5.50
N GLU A 39 -15.56 -14.63 5.94
CA GLU A 39 -15.69 -15.00 7.37
C GLU A 39 -14.58 -14.40 8.23
N ASN A 40 -13.33 -14.48 7.78
CA ASN A 40 -12.20 -13.90 8.46
C ASN A 40 -12.34 -12.38 8.59
N LEU A 41 -12.76 -11.69 7.51
CA LEU A 41 -13.04 -10.26 7.53
C LEU A 41 -14.19 -9.93 8.50
N SER A 42 -15.27 -10.72 8.49
CA SER A 42 -16.38 -10.56 9.43
C SER A 42 -15.91 -10.66 10.87
N LEU A 43 -15.02 -11.60 11.19
CA LEU A 43 -14.40 -11.70 12.50
C LEU A 43 -13.53 -10.48 12.80
N MET A 44 -12.56 -10.15 11.94
CA MET A 44 -11.63 -9.02 12.15
C MET A 44 -12.37 -7.71 12.43
N TYR A 45 -13.39 -7.39 11.61
CA TYR A 45 -14.12 -6.13 11.72
C TYR A 45 -15.16 -6.09 12.84
N THR A 46 -15.52 -7.22 13.44
CA THR A 46 -16.45 -7.26 14.58
C THR A 46 -15.78 -7.63 15.90
N PHE A 47 -14.52 -8.06 15.87
CA PHE A 47 -13.73 -8.43 17.05
C PHE A 47 -12.92 -7.24 17.61
N ARG A 48 -12.21 -7.47 18.72
CA ARG A 48 -11.36 -6.50 19.41
C ARG A 48 -10.03 -6.36 18.67
N GLY A 49 -9.53 -5.14 18.52
CA GLY A 49 -8.27 -4.81 17.84
C GLY A 49 -8.46 -3.79 16.71
N ILE A 50 -7.40 -3.56 15.93
CA ILE A 50 -7.39 -2.66 14.78
C ILE A 50 -7.27 -3.50 13.51
N PRO A 51 -8.34 -3.66 12.72
CA PRO A 51 -8.28 -4.40 11.46
C PRO A 51 -7.29 -3.73 10.51
N CYS A 52 -6.33 -4.50 10.02
CA CYS A 52 -5.40 -4.08 8.98
C CYS A 52 -5.57 -5.00 7.78
N LEU A 53 -5.78 -4.39 6.61
CA LEU A 53 -5.92 -5.08 5.34
C LEU A 53 -4.64 -4.84 4.54
N TYR A 54 -4.08 -5.89 3.95
CA TYR A 54 -3.01 -5.74 2.97
C TYR A 54 -3.61 -5.39 1.60
N TYR A 55 -2.92 -4.54 0.85
CA TYR A 55 -3.46 -4.03 -0.41
C TYR A 55 -3.81 -5.16 -1.38
N GLY A 56 -4.89 -4.95 -2.14
CA GLY A 56 -5.41 -5.92 -3.09
C GLY A 56 -6.11 -7.13 -2.47
N SER A 57 -6.01 -7.37 -1.15
CA SER A 57 -6.77 -8.43 -0.49
C SER A 57 -8.29 -8.18 -0.55
N GLU A 58 -8.72 -6.94 -0.76
CA GLU A 58 -10.10 -6.53 -1.08
C GLU A 58 -10.62 -7.07 -2.41
N ILE A 59 -9.73 -7.47 -3.33
CA ILE A 59 -10.10 -8.09 -4.62
C ILE A 59 -9.48 -9.48 -4.85
N GLU A 60 -8.91 -10.11 -3.82
CA GLU A 60 -8.11 -11.34 -3.94
C GLU A 60 -6.91 -11.20 -4.91
N PHE A 61 -6.30 -10.01 -4.96
CA PHE A 61 -5.15 -9.73 -5.81
C PHE A 61 -4.00 -10.71 -5.56
N LYS A 62 -3.51 -11.33 -6.64
CA LYS A 62 -2.46 -12.35 -6.66
C LYS A 62 -2.75 -13.54 -5.74
N LYS A 63 -4.02 -13.89 -5.51
CA LYS A 63 -4.43 -15.09 -4.77
C LYS A 63 -3.63 -16.34 -5.17
N GLY A 64 -3.06 -17.02 -4.18
CA GLY A 64 -2.26 -18.24 -4.37
C GLY A 64 -0.92 -18.04 -5.08
N LYS A 65 -0.48 -16.80 -5.31
CA LYS A 65 0.88 -16.54 -5.80
C LYS A 65 1.87 -16.52 -4.64
N PRO A 66 3.13 -16.91 -4.85
CA PRO A 66 4.19 -16.74 -3.86
C PRO A 66 4.28 -15.28 -3.41
N ILE A 67 4.31 -15.03 -2.10
CA ILE A 67 4.43 -13.69 -1.51
C ILE A 67 5.71 -13.03 -2.00
N ASP A 68 6.85 -13.71 -1.80
CA ASP A 68 8.17 -13.26 -2.21
C ASP A 68 9.11 -14.45 -2.42
N LYS A 69 9.93 -14.40 -3.46
CA LYS A 69 11.09 -15.30 -3.64
C LYS A 69 12.37 -14.54 -3.98
N GLY A 70 12.43 -13.25 -3.63
CA GLY A 70 13.53 -12.36 -3.96
C GLY A 70 13.84 -12.38 -5.47
N PRO A 71 15.11 -12.49 -5.87
CA PRO A 71 15.50 -12.38 -7.28
C PRO A 71 15.17 -13.61 -8.14
N THR A 72 14.51 -14.64 -7.59
CA THR A 72 14.20 -15.87 -8.36
C THR A 72 12.90 -15.79 -9.17
N ILE A 73 12.04 -14.79 -8.93
CA ILE A 73 10.84 -14.53 -9.74
C ILE A 73 10.72 -13.03 -10.01
N ALA A 74 10.04 -12.66 -11.09
CA ALA A 74 9.74 -11.24 -11.33
C ALA A 74 8.72 -10.74 -10.28
N LEU A 75 8.84 -9.48 -9.83
CA LEU A 75 7.95 -8.92 -8.81
C LEU A 75 6.46 -9.02 -9.21
N ARG A 76 6.16 -8.84 -10.50
CA ARG A 76 4.81 -9.00 -11.08
C ARG A 76 4.22 -10.41 -10.94
N GLU A 77 5.07 -11.42 -10.74
CA GLU A 77 4.65 -12.82 -10.57
C GLU A 77 4.44 -13.19 -9.09
N SER A 78 4.75 -12.25 -8.18
CA SER A 78 4.66 -12.41 -6.73
C SER A 78 3.41 -11.74 -6.14
N GLY A 79 3.18 -11.99 -4.85
CA GLY A 79 2.18 -11.32 -4.03
C GLY A 79 2.52 -9.87 -3.68
N ARG A 80 3.75 -9.44 -3.97
CA ARG A 80 4.23 -8.05 -3.84
C ARG A 80 4.18 -7.27 -5.16
N ALA A 81 3.45 -7.79 -6.16
CA ALA A 81 3.23 -7.11 -7.43
C ALA A 81 2.60 -5.72 -7.25
N TYR A 82 2.86 -4.84 -8.21
CA TYR A 82 2.27 -3.51 -8.24
C TYR A 82 0.76 -3.59 -8.43
N PHE A 83 0.02 -2.89 -7.56
CA PHE A 83 -1.45 -2.90 -7.55
C PHE A 83 -2.06 -1.59 -8.05
N GLY A 84 -1.24 -0.57 -8.34
CA GLY A 84 -1.72 0.78 -8.64
C GLY A 84 -2.73 0.82 -9.79
N GLY A 85 -2.50 0.04 -10.86
CA GLY A 85 -3.42 0.00 -12.00
C GLY A 85 -4.84 -0.45 -11.63
N TYR A 86 -5.03 -1.25 -10.58
CA TYR A 86 -6.37 -1.67 -10.13
C TYR A 86 -7.13 -0.58 -9.36
N ILE A 87 -6.43 0.47 -8.90
CA ILE A 87 -6.98 1.56 -8.10
C ILE A 87 -6.79 2.92 -8.77
N GLU A 88 -6.40 2.94 -10.05
CA GLU A 88 -6.39 4.15 -10.86
C GLU A 88 -7.80 4.66 -11.13
N GLY A 89 -7.96 5.97 -11.06
CA GLY A 89 -9.22 6.67 -11.27
C GLY A 89 -9.51 7.69 -10.18
N ASP A 90 -10.69 8.30 -10.27
CA ASP A 90 -11.15 9.37 -9.38
C ASP A 90 -12.42 8.94 -8.65
N LEU A 91 -12.60 9.45 -7.43
CA LEU A 91 -13.83 9.35 -6.66
C LEU A 91 -13.95 10.53 -5.69
N THR A 92 -15.18 10.86 -5.29
CA THR A 92 -15.45 11.85 -4.26
C THR A 92 -15.75 11.14 -2.95
N VAL A 93 -14.89 11.28 -1.94
CA VAL A 93 -15.09 10.63 -0.63
C VAL A 93 -15.88 11.55 0.30
N ASN A 94 -17.01 11.05 0.81
CA ASN A 94 -17.86 11.77 1.75
C ASN A 94 -17.58 11.33 3.21
N ASP A 95 -17.41 10.03 3.44
CA ASP A 95 -17.15 9.42 4.75
C ASP A 95 -16.61 7.98 4.60
N PHE A 96 -16.51 7.23 5.69
CA PHE A 96 -16.13 5.81 5.72
C PHE A 96 -17.06 4.96 4.84
N ALA A 97 -16.49 4.45 3.74
CA ALA A 97 -17.22 3.66 2.75
C ALA A 97 -18.47 4.38 2.22
N ASP A 98 -18.41 5.72 2.17
CA ASP A 98 -19.39 6.59 1.53
C ASP A 98 -18.65 7.47 0.53
N TYR A 99 -18.97 7.28 -0.74
CA TYR A 99 -18.33 7.95 -1.85
C TYR A 99 -19.29 8.07 -3.03
N ASP A 100 -19.03 9.07 -3.86
CA ASP A 100 -19.74 9.33 -5.10
C ASP A 100 -18.77 9.37 -6.29
N ASN A 101 -19.33 9.25 -7.49
CA ASN A 101 -18.64 9.51 -8.76
C ASN A 101 -17.33 8.72 -8.94
N ALA A 102 -17.28 7.47 -8.48
CA ALA A 102 -16.13 6.60 -8.73
C ALA A 102 -16.03 6.28 -10.24
N GLY A 103 -14.88 6.56 -10.85
CA GLY A 103 -14.56 6.26 -12.25
C GLY A 103 -13.24 5.52 -12.39
N GLY A 104 -12.94 5.01 -13.60
CA GLY A 104 -11.72 4.24 -13.87
C GLY A 104 -11.70 2.86 -13.22
N ASN A 105 -10.50 2.31 -13.05
CA ASN A 105 -10.29 0.97 -12.48
C ASN A 105 -10.71 0.88 -11.00
N VAL A 106 -10.58 1.96 -10.22
CA VAL A 106 -11.00 1.99 -8.82
C VAL A 106 -12.50 1.71 -8.65
N ALA A 107 -13.35 2.17 -9.58
CA ALA A 107 -14.79 1.89 -9.55
C ALA A 107 -15.09 0.38 -9.65
N VAL A 108 -14.33 -0.32 -10.49
CA VAL A 108 -14.43 -1.78 -10.69
C VAL A 108 -13.91 -2.52 -9.45
N SER A 109 -12.77 -2.11 -8.90
CA SER A 109 -12.24 -2.69 -7.65
C SER A 109 -13.19 -2.51 -6.46
N LEU A 110 -13.85 -1.35 -6.35
CA LEU A 110 -14.82 -1.08 -5.28
C LEU A 110 -16.11 -1.91 -5.40
N ASN A 111 -16.46 -2.39 -6.59
CA ASN A 111 -17.60 -3.29 -6.81
C ASN A 111 -17.25 -4.78 -6.61
N HIS A 112 -16.00 -5.12 -6.32
CA HIS A 112 -15.65 -6.52 -6.00
C HIS A 112 -16.43 -7.01 -4.77
N PRO A 113 -16.93 -8.26 -4.73
CA PRO A 113 -17.76 -8.73 -3.63
C PRO A 113 -17.14 -8.61 -2.23
N LEU A 114 -15.82 -8.72 -2.12
CA LEU A 114 -15.12 -8.52 -0.85
C LEU A 114 -14.92 -7.04 -0.50
N SER A 115 -14.68 -6.16 -1.49
CA SER A 115 -14.65 -4.71 -1.30
C SER A 115 -15.98 -4.23 -0.71
N LEU A 116 -17.10 -4.66 -1.30
CA LEU A 116 -18.46 -4.36 -0.79
C LEU A 116 -18.70 -4.92 0.63
N HIS A 117 -18.16 -6.10 0.91
CA HIS A 117 -18.20 -6.72 2.24
C HIS A 117 -17.44 -5.87 3.28
N ILE A 118 -16.21 -5.46 2.95
CA ILE A 118 -15.36 -4.60 3.78
C ILE A 118 -15.99 -3.23 4.01
N GLN A 119 -16.59 -2.63 2.97
CA GLN A 119 -17.31 -1.37 3.06
C GLN A 119 -18.44 -1.45 4.09
N ARG A 120 -19.31 -2.48 3.98
CA ARG A 120 -20.40 -2.67 4.93
C ARG A 120 -19.90 -2.96 6.35
N LEU A 121 -18.86 -3.79 6.48
CA LEU A 121 -18.23 -4.07 7.77
C LEU A 121 -17.65 -2.81 8.43
N SER A 122 -17.05 -1.92 7.63
CA SER A 122 -16.50 -0.64 8.09
C SER A 122 -17.60 0.27 8.62
N GLN A 123 -18.71 0.40 7.88
CA GLN A 123 -19.89 1.16 8.30
C GLN A 123 -20.45 0.61 9.62
N ILE A 124 -20.64 -0.72 9.73
CA ILE A 124 -21.13 -1.38 10.94
C ILE A 124 -20.17 -1.15 12.13
N ARG A 125 -18.86 -1.33 11.93
CA ARG A 125 -17.85 -1.12 12.96
C ARG A 125 -17.84 0.32 13.46
N MET A 126 -18.02 1.29 12.56
CA MET A 126 -18.11 2.71 12.94
C MET A 126 -19.38 3.01 13.73
N ALA A 127 -20.53 2.52 13.28
CA ALA A 127 -21.83 2.74 13.90
C ALA A 127 -21.97 2.10 15.30
N VAL A 128 -21.20 1.06 15.64
CA VAL A 128 -21.32 0.33 16.90
C VAL A 128 -20.04 0.47 17.75
N PRO A 129 -19.99 1.37 18.76
CA PRO A 129 -18.80 1.61 19.58
C PRO A 129 -18.23 0.36 20.25
N ALA A 130 -19.10 -0.57 20.69
CA ALA A 130 -18.68 -1.84 21.29
C ALA A 130 -17.80 -2.69 20.36
N LEU A 131 -17.98 -2.61 19.04
CA LEU A 131 -17.16 -3.38 18.09
C LEU A 131 -15.73 -2.83 18.03
N ARG A 132 -15.55 -1.53 18.20
CA ARG A 132 -14.23 -0.87 18.20
C ARG A 132 -13.51 -1.00 19.54
N LYS A 133 -14.20 -0.70 20.63
CA LYS A 133 -13.58 -0.47 21.96
C LYS A 133 -13.95 -1.50 23.01
N GLY A 134 -14.99 -2.30 22.77
CA GLY A 134 -15.59 -3.12 23.83
C GLY A 134 -14.75 -4.33 24.23
N GLN A 135 -14.83 -4.69 25.50
CA GLN A 135 -14.42 -6.02 25.96
C GLN A 135 -15.31 -7.09 25.32
N TYR A 136 -14.81 -8.32 25.22
CA TYR A 136 -15.56 -9.43 24.63
C TYR A 136 -15.81 -10.56 25.63
N SER A 137 -16.83 -11.37 25.37
CA SER A 137 -17.09 -12.60 26.11
C SER A 137 -17.70 -13.67 25.21
N THR A 138 -17.26 -14.91 25.37
CA THR A 138 -17.85 -16.10 24.74
C THR A 138 -18.73 -16.89 25.71
N ALA A 139 -18.89 -16.42 26.95
CA ALA A 139 -19.65 -17.13 27.99
C ALA A 139 -21.17 -17.05 27.76
N ASN A 140 -21.86 -18.14 28.07
CA ASN A 140 -23.32 -18.28 27.95
C ASN A 140 -23.81 -18.03 26.50
N ILE A 141 -23.19 -18.71 25.56
CA ILE A 141 -23.53 -18.69 24.14
C ILE A 141 -23.54 -20.13 23.63
N ASN A 142 -24.61 -20.50 22.95
CA ASN A 142 -24.67 -21.73 22.14
C ASN A 142 -24.73 -21.30 20.66
N ALA A 143 -23.77 -21.71 19.84
CA ALA A 143 -23.69 -21.28 18.45
C ALA A 143 -23.24 -22.42 17.54
N SER A 144 -23.72 -22.40 16.28
CA SER A 144 -23.25 -23.29 15.20
C SER A 144 -22.14 -22.67 14.35
N GLY A 145 -21.85 -21.38 14.55
CA GLY A 145 -20.73 -20.64 13.96
C GLY A 145 -19.89 -19.93 15.02
N ILE A 146 -19.34 -18.76 14.67
CA ILE A 146 -18.57 -17.93 15.61
C ILE A 146 -19.53 -16.95 16.29
N ALA A 147 -19.51 -16.87 17.62
CA ALA A 147 -20.35 -15.93 18.34
C ALA A 147 -19.67 -15.40 19.61
N PHE A 148 -19.92 -14.12 19.91
CA PHE A 148 -19.41 -13.44 21.09
C PHE A 148 -20.24 -12.19 21.43
N LYS A 149 -20.12 -11.74 22.68
CA LYS A 149 -20.72 -10.50 23.19
C LYS A 149 -19.66 -9.41 23.23
N ARG A 150 -20.02 -8.16 22.96
CA ARG A 150 -19.14 -6.98 23.08
C ARG A 150 -19.79 -5.93 23.96
N ARG A 151 -19.06 -5.34 24.91
CA ARG A 151 -19.55 -4.18 25.67
C ARG A 151 -18.49 -3.11 25.87
N TYR A 152 -18.90 -1.86 25.68
CA TYR A 152 -18.11 -0.67 25.99
C TYR A 152 -18.95 0.33 26.76
N VAL A 153 -18.43 0.83 27.89
CA VAL A 153 -19.09 1.84 28.71
C VAL A 153 -18.09 2.94 29.07
N ASP A 154 -18.47 4.20 28.86
CA ASP A 154 -17.78 5.38 29.36
C ASP A 154 -18.82 6.42 29.87
N ALA A 155 -18.39 7.66 30.11
CA ALA A 155 -19.27 8.72 30.58
C ALA A 155 -20.47 8.98 29.65
N ASN A 156 -20.28 8.84 28.34
CA ASN A 156 -21.25 9.22 27.30
C ASN A 156 -21.76 8.02 26.48
N THR A 157 -21.17 6.85 26.65
CA THR A 157 -21.43 5.66 25.84
C THR A 157 -21.81 4.47 26.73
N ASP A 158 -22.86 3.74 26.36
CA ASP A 158 -23.13 2.39 26.85
C ASP A 158 -23.57 1.54 25.67
N SER A 159 -22.60 0.94 25.00
CA SER A 159 -22.81 0.14 23.79
C SER A 159 -22.64 -1.34 24.13
N TYR A 160 -23.67 -2.13 23.84
CA TYR A 160 -23.68 -3.58 24.05
C TYR A 160 -24.18 -4.30 22.80
N ALA A 161 -23.38 -5.23 22.28
CA ALA A 161 -23.65 -5.92 21.02
C ALA A 161 -23.49 -7.43 21.15
N LEU A 162 -24.38 -8.19 20.50
CA LEU A 162 -24.35 -9.63 20.39
C LEU A 162 -24.01 -9.98 18.94
N VAL A 163 -22.87 -10.64 18.71
CA VAL A 163 -22.35 -10.92 17.37
C VAL A 163 -22.43 -12.41 17.09
N ALA A 164 -23.03 -12.77 15.96
CA ALA A 164 -23.03 -14.13 15.40
C ALA A 164 -22.52 -14.07 13.96
N ILE A 165 -21.69 -15.03 13.56
CA ILE A 165 -21.01 -15.09 12.27
C ILE A 165 -21.11 -16.52 11.73
N SER A 166 -21.45 -16.65 10.44
CA SER A 166 -21.52 -17.91 9.69
C SER A 166 -22.51 -18.98 10.20
N GLY A 167 -23.23 -18.74 11.29
CA GLY A 167 -24.22 -19.67 11.81
C GLY A 167 -25.01 -19.08 12.98
N ASP A 168 -26.13 -19.73 13.29
CA ASP A 168 -27.03 -19.34 14.37
C ASP A 168 -26.32 -19.24 15.72
N ALA A 169 -26.82 -18.36 16.60
CA ALA A 169 -26.36 -18.25 17.98
C ALA A 169 -27.51 -17.91 18.93
N THR A 170 -27.51 -18.53 20.10
CA THR A 170 -28.38 -18.17 21.22
C THR A 170 -27.52 -17.64 22.36
N PHE A 171 -27.77 -16.39 22.74
CA PHE A 171 -27.09 -15.69 23.82
C PHE A 171 -27.98 -15.73 25.07
N SER A 172 -27.44 -16.22 26.19
CA SER A 172 -28.12 -16.23 27.49
C SER A 172 -27.39 -15.36 28.49
N ASN A 173 -28.04 -15.01 29.61
CA ASN A 173 -27.52 -14.08 30.61
C ASN A 173 -27.09 -12.74 29.97
N ILE A 174 -27.96 -12.21 29.09
CA ILE A 174 -27.80 -10.88 28.48
C ILE A 174 -28.69 -9.87 29.18
N LEU A 175 -28.43 -8.58 28.99
CA LEU A 175 -29.33 -7.54 29.49
C LEU A 175 -30.70 -7.60 28.83
N ASN A 176 -31.75 -7.34 29.60
CA ASN A 176 -33.08 -7.12 29.06
C ASN A 176 -33.17 -5.73 28.41
N GLY A 177 -34.04 -5.60 27.41
CA GLY A 177 -34.27 -4.36 26.68
C GLY A 177 -34.54 -4.60 25.20
N THR A 178 -34.52 -3.51 24.44
CA THR A 178 -34.76 -3.53 22.99
C THR A 178 -33.44 -3.67 22.24
N TYR A 179 -33.31 -4.75 21.47
CA TYR A 179 -32.17 -4.98 20.59
C TYR A 179 -32.56 -4.74 19.14
N THR A 180 -31.66 -4.16 18.35
CA THR A 180 -31.82 -4.04 16.90
C THR A 180 -30.63 -4.69 16.19
N ASP A 181 -30.91 -5.61 15.26
CA ASP A 181 -29.89 -6.16 14.37
C ASP A 181 -29.50 -5.13 13.30
N VAL A 182 -28.22 -4.77 13.26
CA VAL A 182 -27.71 -3.78 12.31
C VAL A 182 -27.65 -4.29 10.87
N VAL A 183 -27.80 -5.59 10.63
CA VAL A 183 -27.81 -6.16 9.27
C VAL A 183 -29.21 -6.14 8.68
N SER A 184 -30.19 -6.68 9.40
CA SER A 184 -31.57 -6.82 8.92
C SER A 184 -32.49 -5.67 9.32
N GLY A 185 -32.16 -4.96 10.39
CA GLY A 185 -33.08 -4.02 11.06
C GLY A 185 -34.08 -4.70 11.99
N ASP A 186 -34.00 -6.03 12.17
CA ASP A 186 -34.88 -6.78 13.08
C ASP A 186 -34.80 -6.25 14.52
N ILE A 187 -35.96 -6.06 15.15
CA ILE A 187 -36.07 -5.53 16.51
C ILE A 187 -36.61 -6.63 17.43
N LYS A 188 -35.86 -6.91 18.51
CA LYS A 188 -36.24 -7.90 19.53
C LYS A 188 -36.36 -7.25 20.89
N GLN A 189 -37.51 -7.47 21.54
CA GLN A 189 -37.71 -7.16 22.95
C GLN A 189 -37.29 -8.34 23.80
N VAL A 190 -36.30 -8.15 24.67
CA VAL A 190 -35.77 -9.19 25.55
C VAL A 190 -36.18 -8.91 26.99
N SER A 191 -36.90 -9.87 27.60
CA SER A 191 -37.35 -9.79 29.00
C SER A 191 -36.89 -10.99 29.86
N ASN A 192 -36.33 -12.02 29.24
CA ASN A 192 -35.90 -13.28 29.87
C ASN A 192 -34.38 -13.52 29.74
N ASN A 193 -33.60 -12.45 29.55
CA ASN A 193 -32.14 -12.47 29.44
C ASN A 193 -31.60 -13.41 28.35
N THR A 194 -32.40 -13.68 27.31
CA THR A 194 -32.04 -14.58 26.20
C THR A 194 -32.43 -13.97 24.85
N LEU A 195 -31.56 -14.09 23.85
CA LEU A 195 -31.84 -13.72 22.46
C LEU A 195 -31.22 -14.75 21.53
N SER A 196 -31.99 -15.22 20.54
CA SER A 196 -31.49 -16.05 19.46
C SER A 196 -31.35 -15.24 18.18
N ALA A 197 -30.19 -15.31 17.55
CA ALA A 197 -29.88 -14.76 16.23
C ALA A 197 -29.84 -15.92 15.23
N SER A 198 -30.60 -15.79 14.14
CA SER A 198 -30.63 -16.77 13.07
C SER A 198 -30.00 -16.20 11.81
N LEU A 199 -29.05 -16.95 11.23
CA LEU A 199 -28.41 -16.63 9.97
C LEU A 199 -27.87 -17.87 9.26
N ASN A 200 -27.71 -17.74 7.96
CA ASN A 200 -27.00 -18.70 7.12
C ASN A 200 -25.94 -17.98 6.27
N GLY A 201 -25.09 -18.79 5.63
CA GLY A 201 -24.06 -18.29 4.73
C GLY A 201 -22.75 -17.99 5.45
N LYS A 202 -21.67 -18.57 4.95
CA LYS A 202 -20.32 -18.34 5.49
C LYS A 202 -19.91 -16.89 5.23
N GLY A 203 -19.49 -16.19 6.29
CA GLY A 203 -19.15 -14.76 6.25
C GLY A 203 -20.31 -13.81 6.53
N ASN A 204 -21.55 -14.29 6.57
CA ASN A 204 -22.69 -13.48 7.00
C ASN A 204 -22.62 -13.22 8.51
N ILE A 205 -23.24 -12.12 8.95
CA ILE A 205 -23.28 -11.73 10.36
C ILE A 205 -24.69 -11.33 10.80
N ARG A 206 -24.92 -11.44 12.12
CA ARG A 206 -25.98 -10.72 12.84
C ARG A 206 -25.33 -9.98 13.99
N VAL A 207 -25.68 -8.72 14.16
CA VAL A 207 -25.18 -7.90 15.26
C VAL A 207 -26.35 -7.20 15.92
N TYR A 208 -26.91 -7.84 16.94
CA TYR A 208 -27.98 -7.26 17.75
C TYR A 208 -27.40 -6.30 18.78
N VAL A 209 -27.72 -5.02 18.66
CA VAL A 209 -27.24 -3.95 19.54
C VAL A 209 -28.35 -3.55 20.49
N LEU A 210 -28.08 -3.56 21.79
CA LEU A 210 -29.00 -3.06 22.81
C LEU A 210 -29.12 -1.53 22.67
N SER A 211 -30.34 -1.03 22.54
CA SER A 211 -30.62 0.40 22.62
C SER A 211 -30.60 0.83 24.09
N THR A 212 -29.61 1.65 24.45
CA THR A 212 -29.49 2.23 25.79
C THR A 212 -29.82 3.73 25.76
N SER A 213 -30.03 4.34 26.91
CA SER A 213 -30.27 5.79 27.00
C SER A 213 -29.08 6.64 26.53
N ARG A 214 -27.85 6.11 26.66
CA ARG A 214 -26.61 6.78 26.22
C ARG A 214 -26.25 6.45 24.77
N THR A 215 -26.65 5.30 24.27
CA THR A 215 -26.29 4.83 22.93
C THR A 215 -27.47 4.10 22.34
N PRO A 216 -28.34 4.81 21.61
CA PRO A 216 -29.39 4.18 20.82
C PRO A 216 -28.80 3.19 19.82
N ALA A 217 -29.52 2.10 19.56
CA ALA A 217 -29.12 1.18 18.50
C ALA A 217 -29.26 1.87 17.13
N PRO A 218 -28.28 1.72 16.21
CA PRO A 218 -28.22 2.54 14.98
C PRO A 218 -29.23 2.15 13.90
N GLY A 219 -30.09 1.16 14.14
CA GLY A 219 -30.93 0.57 13.08
C GLY A 219 -30.12 -0.26 12.09
N LYS A 220 -30.66 -0.47 10.89
CA LYS A 220 -29.95 -1.14 9.79
C LYS A 220 -28.83 -0.24 9.26
N VAL A 221 -27.64 -0.81 9.12
CA VAL A 221 -26.44 -0.12 8.62
C VAL A 221 -25.99 -0.74 7.29
N GLY A 222 -25.80 0.12 6.30
CA GLY A 222 -25.37 -0.25 4.96
C GLY A 222 -26.42 -1.06 4.17
N LYS A 223 -26.01 -1.51 2.97
CA LYS A 223 -26.86 -2.24 2.02
C LYS A 223 -26.52 -3.73 2.01
N ASP A 224 -27.47 -4.56 1.59
CA ASP A 224 -27.25 -6.00 1.43
C ASP A 224 -26.28 -6.28 0.27
N GLY A 225 -25.38 -7.23 0.50
CA GLY A 225 -24.37 -7.67 -0.46
C GLY A 225 -24.27 -9.20 -0.49
N LYS A 226 -23.21 -9.71 -1.13
CA LYS A 226 -23.04 -11.16 -1.35
C LYS A 226 -22.89 -11.92 -0.03
N TYR A 227 -22.15 -11.36 0.92
CA TYR A 227 -21.79 -12.03 2.17
C TYR A 227 -22.59 -11.56 3.37
N ILE A 228 -22.88 -10.25 3.49
CA ILE A 228 -23.72 -9.71 4.56
C ILE A 228 -25.06 -9.29 3.99
N TYR A 229 -26.11 -9.99 4.41
CA TYR A 229 -27.47 -9.79 3.93
C TYR A 229 -28.53 -10.16 4.98
N ALA A 230 -29.72 -9.57 4.86
CA ALA A 230 -30.85 -9.85 5.74
C ALA A 230 -31.50 -11.20 5.39
N SER A 231 -31.91 -11.40 4.14
CA SER A 231 -32.68 -12.58 3.73
C SER A 231 -31.91 -13.50 2.80
N SER A 232 -31.32 -12.95 1.72
CA SER A 232 -30.57 -13.70 0.72
C SER A 232 -29.39 -12.89 0.18
N PRO A 233 -28.31 -13.54 -0.30
CA PRO A 233 -27.18 -12.85 -0.94
C PRO A 233 -27.62 -11.92 -2.06
N VAL A 234 -27.00 -10.74 -2.12
CA VAL A 234 -27.14 -9.78 -3.24
C VAL A 234 -25.83 -9.72 -4.01
N ASN A 235 -25.82 -10.20 -5.24
CA ASN A 235 -24.64 -10.12 -6.11
C ASN A 235 -24.68 -8.81 -6.90
N ILE A 236 -23.63 -8.02 -6.77
CA ILE A 236 -23.39 -6.83 -7.59
C ILE A 236 -22.36 -7.23 -8.64
N GLU A 237 -22.62 -6.91 -9.89
CA GLU A 237 -21.68 -7.16 -10.97
C GLU A 237 -20.48 -6.22 -10.84
N GLN A 238 -19.27 -6.78 -10.84
CA GLN A 238 -18.04 -6.01 -10.72
C GLN A 238 -17.74 -5.20 -11.99
N GLY A 239 -18.07 -5.76 -13.15
CA GLY A 239 -17.65 -5.25 -14.46
C GLY A 239 -16.21 -5.66 -14.81
N ALA A 240 -15.75 -5.24 -16.00
CA ALA A 240 -14.37 -5.37 -16.45
C ALA A 240 -13.60 -4.07 -16.21
N TYR A 241 -12.30 -4.17 -15.96
CA TYR A 241 -11.43 -3.00 -15.85
C TYR A 241 -11.37 -2.27 -17.21
N PRO A 242 -11.68 -0.96 -17.25
CA PRO A 242 -11.62 -0.17 -18.49
C PRO A 242 -10.19 0.02 -19.02
N ASP A 243 -9.19 0.05 -18.14
CA ASP A 243 -7.79 0.34 -18.48
C ASP A 243 -6.87 -0.82 -18.07
N GLU A 244 -5.67 -0.90 -18.67
CA GLU A 244 -4.65 -1.91 -18.33
C GLU A 244 -4.30 -1.84 -16.83
N THR A 245 -4.27 -2.99 -16.16
CA THR A 245 -4.18 -3.07 -14.68
C THR A 245 -2.80 -3.43 -14.18
N GLU A 246 -2.02 -4.13 -15.01
CA GLU A 246 -0.63 -4.47 -14.73
C GLU A 246 0.24 -4.03 -15.91
N PRO A 247 0.26 -2.72 -16.23
CA PRO A 247 1.11 -2.23 -17.30
C PRO A 247 2.54 -2.61 -16.96
N LEU A 248 3.20 -3.28 -17.90
CA LEU A 248 4.63 -3.35 -17.84
C LEU A 248 5.11 -1.93 -18.04
N LEU A 249 6.01 -1.46 -17.17
CA LEU A 249 6.96 -0.45 -17.63
C LEU A 249 7.48 -0.99 -18.95
N GLU A 250 7.42 -0.18 -20.01
CA GLU A 250 7.97 -0.59 -21.30
C GLU A 250 9.32 -1.20 -20.99
N GLU A 251 9.44 -2.52 -21.19
CA GLU A 251 10.77 -3.05 -21.44
C GLU A 251 11.20 -2.21 -22.62
N VAL A 252 12.26 -1.43 -22.43
CA VAL A 252 12.99 -0.86 -23.55
C VAL A 252 13.54 -2.08 -24.28
N ALA A 253 12.66 -2.70 -25.08
CA ALA A 253 12.93 -3.86 -25.87
C ALA A 253 13.89 -3.34 -26.92
N ASN A 254 15.17 -3.59 -26.65
CA ASN A 254 16.34 -3.03 -27.31
C ASN A 254 16.67 -1.60 -26.84
N PRO A 255 17.86 -1.37 -26.24
CA PRO A 255 18.35 -0.02 -26.03
C PRO A 255 18.63 0.60 -27.40
N VAL A 256 17.63 1.32 -27.92
CA VAL A 256 17.65 2.05 -29.18
C VAL A 256 17.83 1.13 -30.41
N GLU A 257 16.86 1.15 -31.32
CA GLU A 257 17.06 0.64 -32.70
C GLU A 257 18.40 1.18 -33.24
N PRO A 258 19.28 0.37 -33.86
CA PRO A 258 20.55 0.85 -34.42
C PRO A 258 20.31 1.97 -35.45
N GLY A 259 20.36 3.23 -35.00
CA GLY A 259 20.08 4.38 -35.84
C GLY A 259 19.53 5.60 -35.11
N GLU A 260 18.80 5.43 -34.01
CA GLU A 260 18.45 6.58 -33.15
C GLU A 260 19.62 6.93 -32.23
N VAL A 261 19.95 8.20 -32.13
CA VAL A 261 20.97 8.72 -31.22
C VAL A 261 20.21 9.53 -30.17
N THR A 262 20.23 9.06 -28.94
CA THR A 262 19.75 9.82 -27.79
C THR A 262 20.92 10.53 -27.16
N GLU A 263 20.77 11.84 -26.93
CA GLU A 263 21.80 12.61 -26.22
C GLU A 263 21.97 12.04 -24.80
N PRO A 264 23.22 11.96 -24.29
CA PRO A 264 23.46 11.54 -22.93
C PRO A 264 22.85 12.57 -21.96
N VAL A 265 22.02 12.08 -21.05
CA VAL A 265 21.26 12.90 -20.10
C VAL A 265 21.41 12.26 -18.71
N LEU A 266 21.81 13.08 -17.73
CA LEU A 266 21.78 12.74 -16.31
C LEU A 266 20.53 13.35 -15.70
N LEU A 267 19.60 12.54 -15.21
CA LEU A 267 18.35 13.06 -14.64
C LEU A 267 18.58 13.61 -13.22
N HIS A 268 17.76 14.58 -12.80
CA HIS A 268 17.85 15.13 -11.44
C HIS A 268 17.68 14.03 -10.37
N GLY A 269 18.65 13.90 -9.47
CA GLY A 269 18.68 12.86 -8.43
C GLY A 269 19.13 11.48 -8.92
N GLU A 270 19.45 11.31 -10.19
CA GLU A 270 20.07 10.10 -10.73
C GLU A 270 21.59 10.12 -10.46
N GLN A 271 22.17 8.94 -10.21
CA GLN A 271 23.62 8.77 -10.28
C GLN A 271 23.95 7.88 -11.48
N ALA A 272 24.80 8.35 -12.40
CA ALA A 272 25.13 7.58 -13.60
C ALA A 272 26.52 7.92 -14.16
N ILE A 273 27.05 7.03 -14.99
CA ILE A 273 28.23 7.24 -15.84
C ILE A 273 27.93 6.90 -17.29
N PHE A 274 28.68 7.50 -18.20
CA PHE A 274 28.54 7.35 -19.64
C PHE A 274 29.87 6.92 -20.27
N PHE A 275 29.85 6.10 -21.31
CA PHE A 275 31.05 5.68 -22.02
C PHE A 275 30.86 5.71 -23.53
N GLU A 276 31.77 6.39 -24.22
CA GLU A 276 31.88 6.39 -25.68
C GLU A 276 32.93 5.37 -26.11
N LYS A 277 32.48 4.30 -26.78
CA LYS A 277 33.38 3.24 -27.22
C LYS A 277 34.24 3.68 -28.41
N PRO A 278 35.50 3.23 -28.51
CA PRO A 278 36.25 3.32 -29.76
C PRO A 278 35.53 2.64 -30.92
N ALA A 279 35.75 3.15 -32.14
CA ALA A 279 35.08 2.65 -33.34
C ALA A 279 35.31 1.14 -33.59
N ASN A 280 36.48 0.63 -33.20
CA ASN A 280 36.89 -0.77 -33.39
C ASN A 280 36.37 -1.75 -32.32
N TRP A 281 35.67 -1.26 -31.28
CA TRP A 281 35.10 -2.13 -30.24
C TRP A 281 33.75 -2.73 -30.66
N GLY A 282 33.45 -3.90 -30.11
CA GLY A 282 32.13 -4.52 -30.21
C GLY A 282 31.00 -3.68 -29.61
N SER A 283 29.75 -4.06 -29.85
CA SER A 283 28.56 -3.32 -29.38
C SER A 283 28.07 -3.73 -27.99
N LEU A 284 28.64 -4.79 -27.40
CA LEU A 284 28.30 -5.31 -26.08
C LEU A 284 29.17 -4.68 -24.99
N ILE A 285 28.90 -3.42 -24.66
CA ILE A 285 29.68 -2.70 -23.65
C ILE A 285 29.22 -3.05 -22.24
N ASN A 286 30.17 -3.40 -21.38
CA ASN A 286 29.99 -3.66 -19.96
C ASN A 286 30.80 -2.66 -19.12
N SER A 287 30.30 -2.33 -17.93
CA SER A 287 31.01 -1.63 -16.87
C SER A 287 31.31 -2.59 -15.73
N TYR A 288 32.57 -2.68 -15.34
CA TYR A 288 33.05 -3.41 -14.17
C TYR A 288 33.50 -2.40 -13.12
N ILE A 289 32.74 -2.29 -12.04
CA ILE A 289 32.93 -1.30 -10.98
C ILE A 289 33.32 -1.98 -9.68
N TYR A 290 34.38 -1.50 -9.05
CA TYR A 290 34.91 -2.04 -7.80
C TYR A 290 35.52 -0.94 -6.93
N TYR A 291 35.80 -1.25 -5.68
CA TYR A 291 36.68 -0.43 -4.82
C TYR A 291 37.64 -1.34 -4.05
N GLU A 292 38.72 -0.77 -3.54
CA GLU A 292 39.71 -1.50 -2.75
C GLU A 292 39.44 -1.30 -1.25
N ASP A 293 39.16 -2.38 -0.53
CA ASP A 293 39.11 -2.43 0.92
C ASP A 293 39.54 -3.83 1.41
N ASN A 294 40.83 -3.96 1.76
CA ASN A 294 41.48 -5.25 2.01
C ASN A 294 41.20 -6.28 0.90
N GLY A 295 41.36 -5.83 -0.35
CA GLY A 295 41.05 -6.56 -1.57
C GLY A 295 39.90 -5.92 -2.35
N ALA A 296 39.78 -6.30 -3.63
CA ALA A 296 38.77 -5.74 -4.51
C ALA A 296 37.35 -6.18 -4.10
N LYS A 297 36.48 -5.20 -3.83
CA LYS A 297 35.05 -5.36 -3.56
C LYS A 297 34.26 -4.91 -4.78
N MET A 298 33.45 -5.81 -5.34
CA MET A 298 32.70 -5.54 -6.56
C MET A 298 31.40 -4.80 -6.25
N ILE A 299 31.12 -3.73 -7.00
CA ILE A 299 29.83 -3.04 -7.03
C ILE A 299 28.94 -3.67 -8.11
N THR A 300 29.52 -3.94 -9.28
CA THR A 300 28.88 -4.73 -10.33
C THR A 300 29.14 -6.23 -10.15
N LYS A 301 28.61 -7.06 -11.04
CA LYS A 301 28.98 -8.49 -11.13
C LYS A 301 30.49 -8.70 -11.33
N ALA A 302 30.94 -9.94 -11.11
CA ALA A 302 32.29 -10.37 -11.46
C ALA A 302 32.61 -10.07 -12.94
N TRP A 303 33.89 -9.97 -13.27
CA TRP A 303 34.36 -9.72 -14.63
C TRP A 303 33.58 -10.56 -15.67
N PRO A 304 32.99 -9.95 -16.72
CA PRO A 304 33.24 -8.61 -17.26
C PRO A 304 32.40 -7.45 -16.66
N GLY A 305 31.68 -7.66 -15.56
CA GLY A 305 30.81 -6.66 -14.96
C GLY A 305 29.38 -6.69 -15.49
N ASP A 306 28.67 -5.58 -15.34
CA ASP A 306 27.28 -5.45 -15.77
C ASP A 306 27.18 -4.72 -17.12
N ARG A 307 26.19 -5.11 -17.92
CA ARG A 307 25.97 -4.54 -19.26
C ARG A 307 25.49 -3.10 -19.16
N MET A 308 26.05 -2.22 -19.99
CA MET A 308 25.60 -0.83 -20.11
C MET A 308 24.47 -0.68 -21.13
N GLN A 309 23.62 0.33 -20.94
CA GLN A 309 22.55 0.69 -21.87
C GLN A 309 23.12 1.48 -23.06
N SER A 310 22.90 1.04 -24.30
CA SER A 310 23.25 1.83 -25.49
C SER A 310 22.36 3.07 -25.62
N LEU A 311 22.95 4.22 -25.92
CA LEU A 311 22.25 5.47 -26.26
C LEU A 311 22.29 5.79 -27.77
N GLY A 312 22.91 4.92 -28.58
CA GLY A 312 23.22 5.20 -29.99
C GLY A 312 24.55 5.95 -30.15
N GLY A 313 25.04 6.09 -31.39
CA GLY A 313 26.29 6.82 -31.69
C GLY A 313 27.58 6.24 -31.08
N GLY A 314 27.53 5.03 -30.51
CA GLY A 314 28.65 4.43 -29.77
C GLY A 314 28.73 4.84 -28.30
N VAL A 315 27.70 5.52 -27.77
CA VAL A 315 27.62 5.97 -26.38
C VAL A 315 26.75 5.02 -25.57
N TYR A 316 27.15 4.79 -24.32
CA TYR A 316 26.48 3.89 -23.39
C TYR A 316 26.31 4.54 -22.02
N LYS A 317 25.23 4.24 -21.29
CA LYS A 317 24.92 4.72 -19.94
C LYS A 317 24.89 3.57 -18.93
N PHE A 318 25.37 3.81 -17.72
CA PHE A 318 25.21 2.92 -16.58
C PHE A 318 24.73 3.70 -15.36
N VAL A 319 23.59 3.30 -14.79
CA VAL A 319 23.03 3.91 -13.58
C VAL A 319 23.68 3.26 -12.35
N LEU A 320 24.10 4.09 -11.41
CA LEU A 320 24.79 3.70 -10.19
C LEU A 320 23.80 3.65 -9.03
N GLU A 321 23.91 2.59 -8.21
CA GLU A 321 23.17 2.46 -6.96
C GLU A 321 24.15 2.51 -5.78
N GLY A 322 23.80 3.28 -4.73
CA GLY A 322 24.62 3.43 -3.53
C GLY A 322 25.54 4.66 -3.56
N SER A 323 26.34 4.83 -2.50
CA SER A 323 27.21 6.00 -2.36
C SER A 323 28.56 5.77 -3.03
N ILE A 324 28.85 6.54 -4.07
CA ILE A 324 30.16 6.56 -4.74
C ILE A 324 31.24 6.94 -3.71
N ASN A 325 32.17 6.03 -3.44
CA ASN A 325 33.27 6.25 -2.52
C ASN A 325 34.52 5.49 -2.98
N ASN A 326 35.48 6.20 -3.59
CA ASN A 326 36.70 5.61 -4.16
C ASN A 326 36.45 4.46 -5.14
N TRP A 327 35.31 4.47 -5.83
CA TRP A 327 34.99 3.46 -6.83
C TRP A 327 35.83 3.66 -8.08
N LYS A 328 36.23 2.54 -8.67
CA LYS A 328 36.96 2.42 -9.93
C LYS A 328 36.09 1.74 -10.96
N VAL A 329 36.15 2.18 -12.22
CA VAL A 329 35.43 1.56 -13.35
C VAL A 329 36.36 1.13 -14.48
N LEU A 330 36.10 -0.05 -15.02
CA LEU A 330 36.61 -0.52 -16.30
C LEU A 330 35.46 -0.73 -17.28
N PHE A 331 35.68 -0.33 -18.52
CA PHE A 331 34.77 -0.59 -19.64
C PHE A 331 35.37 -1.69 -20.53
N ASN A 332 34.54 -2.59 -21.04
CA ASN A 332 34.97 -3.65 -21.96
C ASN A 332 33.85 -4.01 -22.94
N ASP A 333 34.18 -4.65 -24.07
CA ASP A 333 33.21 -5.07 -25.09
C ASP A 333 32.86 -6.57 -25.05
N GLY A 334 33.32 -7.30 -24.03
CA GLY A 334 33.21 -8.77 -23.94
C GLY A 334 34.00 -9.56 -25.00
N GLY A 335 34.61 -8.88 -25.99
CA GLY A 335 35.38 -9.44 -27.10
C GLY A 335 36.89 -9.36 -26.94
N GLY A 336 37.36 -8.94 -25.75
CA GLY A 336 38.78 -8.82 -25.42
C GLY A 336 39.32 -7.39 -25.42
N ASN A 337 38.51 -6.39 -25.82
CA ASN A 337 38.89 -4.98 -25.67
C ASN A 337 38.48 -4.46 -24.29
N GLN A 338 39.34 -3.63 -23.69
CA GLN A 338 39.14 -3.05 -22.35
C GLN A 338 39.78 -1.65 -22.26
N ALA A 339 39.16 -0.76 -21.49
CA ALA A 339 39.70 0.54 -21.15
C ALA A 339 39.29 0.90 -19.70
N PRO A 340 40.23 1.34 -18.85
CA PRO A 340 41.68 1.35 -19.07
C PRO A 340 42.27 -0.07 -19.10
N ALA A 341 43.51 -0.24 -19.56
CA ALA A 341 44.13 -1.57 -19.72
C ALA A 341 44.38 -2.35 -18.40
N SER A 342 44.28 -1.70 -17.23
CA SER A 342 44.53 -2.35 -15.93
C SER A 342 43.74 -1.75 -14.77
N ILE A 343 44.21 -0.64 -14.19
CA ILE A 343 43.58 0.01 -13.04
C ILE A 343 42.44 0.89 -13.52
N GLY A 344 41.23 0.68 -13.00
CA GLY A 344 40.03 1.42 -13.42
C GLY A 344 40.12 2.94 -13.21
N PHE A 345 39.33 3.69 -13.98
CA PHE A 345 39.17 5.13 -13.80
C PHE A 345 38.38 5.44 -12.53
N ASP A 346 38.60 6.60 -11.90
CA ASP A 346 37.75 7.06 -10.81
C ASP A 346 36.32 7.28 -11.28
N VAL A 347 35.36 6.73 -10.54
CA VAL A 347 33.93 6.95 -10.81
C VAL A 347 33.52 8.33 -10.29
N VAL A 348 33.12 9.19 -11.22
CA VAL A 348 32.53 10.50 -10.99
C VAL A 348 31.06 10.47 -11.39
N ASN A 349 30.16 10.96 -10.53
CA ASN A 349 28.74 11.07 -10.88
C ASN A 349 28.56 12.00 -12.10
N GLY A 350 27.78 11.56 -13.09
CA GLY A 350 27.62 12.25 -14.37
C GLY A 350 28.84 12.14 -15.29
N GLY A 351 29.87 11.36 -14.93
CA GLY A 351 31.10 11.28 -15.71
C GLY A 351 30.88 10.64 -17.08
N TYR A 352 31.35 11.32 -18.12
CA TYR A 352 31.41 10.83 -19.50
C TYR A 352 32.85 10.41 -19.82
N TYR A 353 33.05 9.13 -20.11
CA TYR A 353 34.36 8.52 -20.30
C TYR A 353 34.59 8.16 -21.76
N LYS A 354 35.84 8.26 -22.17
CA LYS A 354 36.38 7.67 -23.41
C LYS A 354 37.47 6.68 -23.03
N ALA A 355 38.02 5.96 -24.01
CA ALA A 355 39.11 5.03 -23.74
C ALA A 355 40.35 5.68 -23.08
N GLY A 356 40.53 6.99 -23.22
CA GLY A 356 41.59 7.78 -22.57
C GLY A 356 41.30 8.22 -21.12
N GLY A 357 40.10 8.00 -20.59
CA GLY A 357 39.69 8.45 -19.25
C GLY A 357 38.43 9.30 -19.25
N LEU A 358 38.21 10.01 -18.15
CA LEU A 358 37.14 10.99 -18.01
C LEU A 358 37.35 12.14 -19.00
N ASP A 359 36.36 12.41 -19.84
CA ASP A 359 36.38 13.48 -20.83
C ASP A 359 35.70 14.74 -20.28
N HIS A 360 34.47 14.60 -19.78
CA HIS A 360 33.72 15.67 -19.11
C HIS A 360 32.67 15.08 -18.15
N THR A 361 31.95 15.93 -17.43
CA THR A 361 30.79 15.55 -16.59
C THR A 361 29.53 16.19 -17.13
N LEU A 362 28.43 15.44 -17.14
CA LEU A 362 27.11 15.96 -17.42
C LEU A 362 26.54 16.63 -16.17
N ASN A 363 25.89 17.77 -16.37
CA ASN A 363 25.06 18.37 -15.34
C ASN A 363 23.73 17.62 -15.25
N GLU A 364 23.14 17.59 -14.06
CA GLU A 364 21.78 17.10 -13.90
C GLU A 364 20.81 17.94 -14.72
N THR A 365 19.86 17.25 -15.34
CA THR A 365 18.84 17.81 -16.20
C THR A 365 17.48 17.26 -15.76
N PHE A 366 16.45 18.10 -15.85
CA PHE A 366 15.09 17.66 -15.62
C PHE A 366 14.51 17.11 -16.92
N PRO A 367 13.70 16.04 -16.91
CA PRO A 367 13.13 15.49 -18.14
C PRO A 367 12.35 16.57 -18.90
N THR A 368 12.67 16.74 -20.18
CA THR A 368 12.04 17.72 -21.06
C THR A 368 10.58 17.32 -21.32
N GLY A 369 9.64 18.10 -20.80
CA GLY A 369 8.20 17.85 -20.91
C GLY A 369 7.35 18.68 -19.94
N ALA A 370 7.92 19.11 -18.82
CA ALA A 370 7.34 20.16 -17.98
C ALA A 370 8.06 21.47 -18.28
N SER A 371 7.32 22.50 -18.72
CA SER A 371 7.87 23.85 -18.75
C SER A 371 8.31 24.25 -17.33
N GLU A 372 9.44 24.94 -17.19
CA GLU A 372 9.98 25.47 -15.91
C GLU A 372 8.92 26.02 -14.92
N PRO A 373 7.81 26.65 -15.37
CA PRO A 373 6.70 27.06 -14.50
C PRO A 373 5.93 25.94 -13.77
N GLU A 374 5.84 24.72 -14.32
CA GLU A 374 5.11 23.61 -13.67
C GLU A 374 5.93 22.96 -12.54
N LEU A 375 7.26 22.89 -12.65
CA LEU A 375 8.14 22.42 -11.58
C LEU A 375 8.23 23.43 -10.42
N LEU A 376 8.15 24.73 -10.70
CA LEU A 376 7.99 25.75 -9.65
C LEU A 376 6.67 25.62 -8.88
N SER A 377 5.68 24.92 -9.43
CA SER A 377 4.39 24.67 -8.77
C SER A 377 4.41 23.49 -7.77
N ALA A 378 5.40 22.59 -7.88
CA ALA A 378 5.54 21.44 -6.99
C ALA A 378 6.24 21.85 -5.69
N ILE A 379 5.62 21.55 -4.56
CA ILE A 379 6.16 21.86 -3.23
C ILE A 379 6.99 20.66 -2.77
N ARG A 380 8.26 20.85 -2.42
CA ARG A 380 9.06 19.78 -1.81
C ARG A 380 8.95 19.83 -0.30
N PHE A 381 8.50 18.73 0.31
CA PHE A 381 8.52 18.57 1.77
C PHE A 381 9.71 17.75 2.24
N TYR A 382 10.31 18.14 3.36
CA TYR A 382 11.30 17.33 4.09
C TYR A 382 11.24 17.65 5.58
N SER A 383 11.82 16.79 6.42
CA SER A 383 11.94 17.07 7.85
C SER A 383 13.39 17.00 8.33
N SER A 384 13.69 17.79 9.35
CA SER A 384 14.96 17.73 10.07
C SER A 384 14.73 18.16 11.51
N ASN A 385 15.22 17.37 12.47
CA ASN A 385 15.13 17.62 13.91
C ASN A 385 13.69 17.94 14.40
N GLY A 386 12.69 17.18 13.96
CA GLY A 386 11.28 17.40 14.34
C GLY A 386 10.59 18.59 13.67
N VAL A 387 11.26 19.29 12.74
CA VAL A 387 10.70 20.43 12.00
C VAL A 387 10.33 20.00 10.58
N LEU A 388 9.15 20.41 10.11
CA LEU A 388 8.73 20.25 8.73
C LEU A 388 9.21 21.45 7.91
N TYR A 389 9.83 21.19 6.76
CA TYR A 389 10.22 22.19 5.79
C TYR A 389 9.43 22.01 4.50
N ALA A 390 9.08 23.13 3.87
CA ALA A 390 8.52 23.17 2.53
C ALA A 390 9.34 24.13 1.67
N GLU A 391 9.86 23.64 0.55
CA GLU A 391 10.53 24.45 -0.45
C GLU A 391 9.64 24.52 -1.69
N SER A 392 9.31 25.74 -2.12
CA SER A 392 8.38 25.93 -3.23
C SER A 392 8.79 27.07 -4.14
N GLY A 393 8.55 26.92 -5.44
CA GLY A 393 8.67 27.99 -6.41
C GLY A 393 7.44 28.92 -6.48
N ILE A 394 6.34 28.56 -5.81
CA ILE A 394 5.09 29.35 -5.77
C ILE A 394 4.60 29.55 -4.34
N ALA A 395 3.80 30.60 -4.13
CA ALA A 395 3.05 30.73 -2.89
C ALA A 395 1.74 29.92 -2.99
N ARG A 396 1.42 29.13 -1.97
CA ARG A 396 0.22 28.29 -1.92
C ARG A 396 -0.22 28.00 -0.49
N GLU A 397 -1.52 27.87 -0.27
CA GLU A 397 -2.08 27.34 0.97
C GLU A 397 -2.58 25.91 0.76
N LEU A 398 -2.25 25.02 1.69
CA LEU A 398 -2.67 23.63 1.65
C LEU A 398 -2.86 23.04 3.04
N SER A 399 -3.58 21.94 3.13
CA SER A 399 -3.79 21.22 4.39
C SER A 399 -2.78 20.09 4.55
N LEU A 400 -2.24 19.96 5.76
CA LEU A 400 -1.49 18.79 6.19
C LEU A 400 -2.45 17.80 6.84
N TYR A 401 -2.51 16.57 6.32
CA TYR A 401 -3.37 15.50 6.81
C TYR A 401 -2.57 14.48 7.61
N SER A 402 -3.17 13.93 8.66
CA SER A 402 -2.72 12.70 9.30
C SER A 402 -2.92 11.50 8.37
N ILE A 403 -2.27 10.37 8.66
CA ILE A 403 -2.46 9.12 7.90
C ILE A 403 -3.91 8.59 7.95
N SER A 404 -4.70 9.02 8.94
CA SER A 404 -6.13 8.73 9.07
C SER A 404 -7.05 9.72 8.35
N GLY A 405 -6.50 10.63 7.52
CA GLY A 405 -7.27 11.58 6.72
C GLY A 405 -7.77 12.82 7.47
N VAL A 406 -7.45 12.99 8.76
CA VAL A 406 -7.82 14.17 9.55
C VAL A 406 -6.84 15.32 9.27
N VAL A 407 -7.36 16.53 9.04
CA VAL A 407 -6.55 17.76 8.91
C VAL A 407 -5.86 18.07 10.24
N VAL A 408 -4.54 18.22 10.20
CA VAL A 408 -3.68 18.54 11.34
C VAL A 408 -3.48 20.04 11.45
N CYS A 409 -3.11 20.69 10.34
CA CYS A 409 -2.96 22.13 10.24
C CYS A 409 -3.01 22.60 8.78
N HIS A 410 -3.17 23.90 8.57
CA HIS A 410 -3.02 24.53 7.25
C HIS A 410 -1.61 25.12 7.12
N LEU A 411 -0.92 24.78 6.03
CA LEU A 411 0.41 25.27 5.69
C LEU A 411 0.27 26.45 4.73
N LYS A 412 0.78 27.61 5.14
CA LYS A 412 0.91 28.78 4.28
C LYS A 412 2.33 28.84 3.74
N ILE A 413 2.50 28.39 2.51
CA ILE A 413 3.79 28.26 1.86
C ILE A 413 4.04 29.50 1.02
N SER A 414 5.16 30.18 1.29
CA SER A 414 5.68 31.26 0.46
C SER A 414 6.73 30.71 -0.52
N VAL A 415 7.07 31.49 -1.55
CA VAL A 415 8.19 31.17 -2.44
C VAL A 415 9.48 31.05 -1.62
N GLY A 416 10.27 30.01 -1.89
CA GLY A 416 11.50 29.68 -1.18
C GLY A 416 11.28 28.67 -0.05
N LYS A 417 12.18 28.70 0.95
CA LYS A 417 12.18 27.76 2.08
C LYS A 417 11.29 28.26 3.21
N ASN A 418 10.35 27.41 3.63
CA ASN A 418 9.43 27.61 4.74
C ASN A 418 9.70 26.54 5.81
N SER A 419 9.45 26.87 7.08
CA SER A 419 9.59 25.95 8.21
C SER A 419 8.36 25.99 9.11
N TYR A 420 7.93 24.83 9.57
CA TYR A 420 6.77 24.64 10.43
C TYR A 420 7.17 23.81 11.64
N GLU A 421 7.08 24.45 12.80
CA GLU A 421 7.43 23.87 14.10
C GLU A 421 6.16 23.48 14.89
N GLY A 422 6.33 22.63 15.91
CA GLY A 422 5.22 22.22 16.78
C GLY A 422 4.29 21.16 16.20
N ILE A 423 4.57 20.66 14.99
CA ILE A 423 3.88 19.49 14.43
C ILE A 423 4.45 18.24 15.12
N PRO A 424 3.63 17.36 15.70
CA PRO A 424 4.11 16.13 16.30
C PRO A 424 4.91 15.26 15.32
N LYS A 425 5.77 14.38 15.85
CA LYS A 425 6.47 13.38 15.04
C LYS A 425 5.46 12.36 14.50
N GLY A 426 5.57 11.99 13.24
CA GLY A 426 4.60 11.10 12.61
C GLY A 426 4.64 11.08 11.09
N ILE A 427 3.66 10.39 10.51
CA ILE A 427 3.45 10.29 9.06
C ILE A 427 2.26 11.17 8.68
N TYR A 428 2.47 12.01 7.68
CA TYR A 428 1.50 12.99 7.20
C TYR A 428 1.39 12.95 5.67
N ILE A 429 0.34 13.56 5.14
CA ILE A 429 0.12 13.72 3.71
C ILE A 429 -0.15 15.19 3.42
N ALA A 430 0.54 15.78 2.45
CA ALA A 430 0.25 17.09 1.90
C ALA A 430 0.68 17.12 0.43
N ASP A 431 -0.10 17.79 -0.43
CA ASP A 431 0.17 17.91 -1.87
C ASP A 431 0.51 16.57 -2.54
N ARG A 432 -0.27 15.53 -2.20
CA ARG A 432 -0.08 14.14 -2.68
C ARG A 432 1.26 13.49 -2.30
N GLN A 433 2.02 14.10 -1.38
CA GLN A 433 3.28 13.58 -0.89
C GLN A 433 3.13 13.03 0.53
N LYS A 434 3.80 11.90 0.78
CA LYS A 434 3.99 11.35 2.13
C LYS A 434 5.14 12.07 2.81
N ILE A 435 4.87 12.63 3.98
CA ILE A 435 5.82 13.38 4.79
C ILE A 435 6.07 12.61 6.08
N ILE A 436 7.34 12.45 6.45
CA ILE A 436 7.71 11.83 7.73
C ILE A 436 8.46 12.87 8.55
N ILE A 437 7.93 13.24 9.70
CA ILE A 437 8.59 14.13 10.67
C ILE A 437 9.26 13.25 11.73
N ARG A 438 10.60 13.25 11.75
CA ARG A 438 11.44 12.39 12.62
C ARG A 438 11.91 13.09 13.88
#